data_AF-A0A954GPV9-F1
#
_entry.id   AF-A0A954GPV9-F1
#
_cell.length_a   1.000
_cell.length_b   1.000
_cell.length_c   1.000
_cell.angle_alpha   90.00
_cell.angle_beta   90.00
_cell.angle_gamma   90.00
#
_symmetry.space_group_name_H-M   'P 1'
#
loop_
_entity.id
_entity.type
_entity.pdbx_description
1 polymer ?
#
loop_
_entity_poly.entity_id
_entity_poly.type
_entity_poly.pdbx_seq_one_letter_code
_entity_poly.pdbx_strand_id
1 'polypeptide(L)'
;MSCARLFGGMAIFVSLFAIGCGGSSVDDPAVILGQFQKDEKAAGEKYAGKTVRLRVEKVSAADKSGPALEYVTVQGSFVNPGIMINATVSDPTEQQKALALKVGEPAIIEGEVGGAFGETRGMGVIFITSAKVVTE
;
A
#
# COMPACT_ATOMS: atom_id res chain seq x y z
N MET A 1 -17.88 -21.99 65.67
CA MET A 1 -18.62 -22.89 64.76
C MET A 1 -19.72 -22.11 64.05
N SER A 2 -19.87 -22.39 62.76
CA SER A 2 -21.05 -22.18 61.90
C SER A 2 -20.92 -21.14 60.80
N CYS A 3 -21.13 -21.65 59.58
CA CYS A 3 -20.95 -21.05 58.27
C CYS A 3 -22.24 -20.37 57.80
N ALA A 4 -22.11 -19.38 56.93
CA ALA A 4 -23.09 -19.13 55.87
C ALA A 4 -22.34 -18.78 54.58
N ARG A 5 -22.47 -19.64 53.56
CA ARG A 5 -22.18 -19.33 52.16
C ARG A 5 -23.49 -18.94 51.50
N LEU A 6 -23.48 -17.88 50.71
CA LEU A 6 -24.38 -17.71 49.57
C LEU A 6 -23.57 -17.11 48.43
N PHE A 7 -23.65 -17.79 47.29
CA PHE A 7 -23.11 -17.42 45.99
C PHE A 7 -23.93 -16.27 45.37
N GLY A 8 -23.26 -15.50 44.51
CA GLY A 8 -23.86 -14.46 43.67
C GLY A 8 -22.84 -13.32 43.50
N GLY A 9 -21.96 -13.30 42.51
CA GLY A 9 -22.20 -13.62 41.12
C GLY A 9 -22.68 -12.36 40.39
N MET A 10 -21.76 -11.45 40.08
CA MET A 10 -21.76 -10.76 38.78
C MET A 10 -20.35 -10.24 38.52
N ALA A 11 -19.73 -10.85 37.52
CA ALA A 11 -18.38 -10.56 37.07
C ALA A 11 -18.23 -9.08 36.73
N ILE A 12 -17.17 -8.49 37.26
CA ILE A 12 -16.63 -7.23 36.75
C ILE A 12 -16.05 -7.57 35.37
N PHE A 13 -16.88 -7.58 34.33
CA PHE A 13 -16.40 -7.46 32.96
C PHE A 13 -15.98 -6.00 32.79
N VAL A 14 -14.78 -5.69 33.30
CA VAL A 14 -13.96 -4.69 32.64
C VAL A 14 -13.67 -5.33 31.29
N SER A 15 -14.53 -5.08 30.31
CA SER A 15 -14.19 -5.29 28.92
C SER A 15 -13.04 -4.34 28.65
N LEU A 16 -11.84 -4.82 28.96
CA LEU A 16 -10.65 -4.64 28.16
C LEU A 16 -11.17 -4.47 26.73
N PHE A 17 -11.22 -3.23 26.25
CA PHE A 17 -11.08 -3.02 24.83
C PHE A 17 -9.77 -3.70 24.53
N ALA A 18 -9.88 -4.90 23.96
CA ALA A 18 -8.77 -5.62 23.42
C ALA A 18 -8.04 -4.60 22.58
N ILE A 19 -6.88 -4.19 23.08
CA ILE A 19 -5.82 -3.62 22.27
C ILE A 19 -5.59 -4.73 21.28
N GLY A 20 -6.27 -4.63 20.14
CA GLY A 20 -6.06 -5.43 18.97
C GLY A 20 -4.62 -5.15 18.59
N CYS A 21 -3.73 -5.95 19.15
CA CYS A 21 -2.43 -6.25 18.63
C CYS A 21 -2.69 -6.93 17.29
N GLY A 22 -3.09 -6.14 16.29
CA GLY A 22 -3.14 -6.53 14.88
C GLY A 22 -1.76 -6.30 14.32
N GLY A 23 -0.80 -7.12 14.75
CA GLY A 23 0.55 -7.14 14.24
C GLY A 23 0.50 -7.21 12.71
N SER A 24 1.00 -6.13 12.11
CA SER A 24 1.77 -6.09 10.88
C SER A 24 1.60 -7.27 9.94
N SER A 25 0.48 -7.29 9.23
CA SER A 25 0.46 -7.89 7.89
C SER A 25 0.24 -6.75 6.91
N VAL A 26 1.29 -6.43 6.16
CA VAL A 26 1.12 -5.75 4.87
C VAL A 26 0.18 -6.67 4.11
N ASP A 27 -1.05 -6.22 3.85
CA ASP A 27 -2.04 -7.00 3.12
C ASP A 27 -1.40 -7.59 1.85
N ASP A 28 -1.72 -8.83 1.52
CA ASP A 28 -1.23 -9.48 0.30
C ASP A 28 -1.42 -8.54 -0.90
N PRO A 29 -0.41 -8.37 -1.79
CA PRO A 29 -0.53 -7.51 -2.97
C PRO A 29 -1.82 -7.74 -3.76
N ALA A 30 -2.28 -8.98 -3.89
CA ALA A 30 -3.53 -9.31 -4.58
C ALA A 30 -4.77 -8.76 -3.84
N VAL A 31 -4.75 -8.72 -2.50
CA VAL A 31 -5.81 -8.11 -1.71
C VAL A 31 -5.83 -6.60 -1.91
N ILE A 32 -4.67 -5.95 -1.86
CA ILE A 32 -4.54 -4.50 -2.09
C ILE A 32 -5.10 -4.16 -3.48
N LEU A 33 -4.61 -4.82 -4.52
CA LEU A 33 -5.07 -4.63 -5.89
C LEU A 33 -6.59 -4.87 -6.01
N GLY A 34 -7.11 -5.92 -5.39
CA GLY A 34 -8.55 -6.20 -5.39
C GLY A 34 -9.40 -5.14 -4.69
N GLN A 35 -8.87 -4.41 -3.69
CA GLN A 35 -9.57 -3.28 -3.07
C GLN A 35 -9.56 -2.06 -3.99
N PHE A 36 -8.42 -1.74 -4.60
CA PHE A 36 -8.30 -0.62 -5.55
C PHE A 36 -9.14 -0.82 -6.81
N GLN A 37 -9.35 -2.07 -7.26
CA GLN A 37 -10.25 -2.39 -8.36
C GLN A 37 -11.73 -2.14 -8.00
N LYS A 38 -12.12 -2.42 -6.75
CA LYS A 38 -13.51 -2.29 -6.29
C LYS A 38 -13.89 -0.84 -6.00
N ASP A 39 -13.03 -0.15 -5.27
CA ASP A 39 -13.22 1.23 -4.84
C ASP A 39 -11.86 1.88 -4.58
N GLU A 40 -11.31 2.56 -5.60
CA GLU A 40 -10.02 3.25 -5.55
C GLU A 40 -9.97 4.27 -4.41
N LYS A 41 -11.09 4.97 -4.14
CA LYS A 41 -11.13 6.00 -3.10
C LYS A 41 -11.07 5.39 -1.72
N ALA A 42 -11.93 4.41 -1.44
CA ALA A 42 -11.94 3.73 -0.15
C ALA A 42 -10.63 2.95 0.10
N ALA A 43 -10.06 2.35 -0.95
CA ALA A 43 -8.76 1.71 -0.86
C ALA A 43 -7.64 2.72 -0.61
N GLY A 44 -7.61 3.83 -1.36
CA GLY A 44 -6.68 4.93 -1.16
C GLY A 44 -6.72 5.47 0.26
N GLU A 45 -7.90 5.69 0.84
CA GLU A 45 -8.07 6.12 2.23
C GLU A 45 -7.64 5.04 3.24
N LYS A 46 -7.98 3.77 3.00
CA LYS A 46 -7.62 2.63 3.87
C LYS A 46 -6.12 2.35 3.90
N TYR A 47 -5.46 2.55 2.75
CA TYR A 47 -4.05 2.23 2.56
C TYR A 47 -3.13 3.45 2.63
N ALA A 48 -3.67 4.68 2.62
CA ALA A 48 -2.89 5.91 2.78
C ALA A 48 -1.89 5.82 3.95
N GLY A 49 -0.63 6.15 3.68
CA GLY A 49 0.43 6.10 4.67
C GLY A 49 0.96 4.71 4.99
N LYS A 50 0.45 3.64 4.36
CA LYS A 50 0.97 2.28 4.52
C LYS A 50 2.01 1.97 3.47
N THR A 51 3.11 1.36 3.89
CA THR A 51 4.09 0.78 2.96
C THR A 51 3.53 -0.48 2.32
N VAL A 52 3.58 -0.55 0.99
CA VAL A 52 3.20 -1.69 0.19
C VAL A 52 4.35 -2.10 -0.71
N ARG A 53 4.42 -3.39 -1.05
CA ARG A 53 5.39 -3.95 -1.98
C ARG A 53 4.64 -4.63 -3.11
N LEU A 54 4.71 -4.05 -4.30
CA LEU A 54 3.93 -4.45 -5.46
C LEU A 54 4.87 -4.91 -6.59
N ARG A 55 4.67 -6.14 -7.08
CA ARG A 55 5.34 -6.62 -8.29
C ARG A 55 4.50 -6.22 -9.49
N VAL A 56 4.88 -5.16 -10.19
CA VAL A 56 4.23 -4.78 -11.45
C VAL A 56 4.59 -5.79 -12.53
N GLU A 57 3.60 -6.15 -13.35
CA GLU A 57 3.80 -7.09 -14.44
C GLU A 57 4.55 -6.45 -15.60
N LYS A 58 4.30 -5.15 -15.82
CA LYS A 58 4.92 -4.39 -16.91
C LYS A 58 5.21 -2.97 -16.49
N VAL A 59 6.48 -2.57 -16.57
CA VAL A 59 6.89 -1.16 -16.50
C VAL A 59 6.50 -0.46 -17.82
N SER A 60 5.75 0.63 -17.73
CA SER A 60 5.32 1.43 -18.88
C SER A 60 6.24 2.62 -19.15
N ALA A 61 6.76 3.25 -18.09
CA ALA A 61 7.65 4.40 -18.17
C ALA A 61 8.47 4.53 -16.88
N ALA A 62 9.66 5.12 -16.98
CA ALA A 62 10.52 5.42 -15.84
C ALA A 62 11.36 6.65 -16.18
N ASP A 63 10.87 7.83 -15.80
CA ASP A 63 11.40 9.10 -16.28
C ASP A 63 11.55 10.11 -15.15
N LYS A 64 12.55 11.00 -15.27
CA LYS A 64 12.68 12.12 -14.34
C LYS A 64 11.50 13.08 -14.49
N SER A 65 10.95 13.51 -13.37
CA SER A 65 9.73 14.33 -13.29
C SER A 65 9.87 15.42 -12.20
N GLY A 66 8.96 16.40 -12.23
CA GLY A 66 8.94 17.53 -11.29
C GLY A 66 9.61 18.81 -11.81
N PRO A 67 9.41 19.95 -11.11
CA PRO A 67 9.88 21.28 -11.55
C PRO A 67 11.40 21.40 -11.70
N ALA A 68 12.17 20.48 -11.11
CA ALA A 68 13.63 20.40 -11.25
C ALA A 68 14.15 19.01 -11.61
N LEU A 69 13.30 18.11 -12.15
CA LEU A 69 13.67 16.71 -12.41
C LEU A 69 14.22 16.02 -11.14
N GLU A 70 13.65 16.39 -10.00
CA GLU A 70 14.16 16.06 -8.66
C GLU A 70 13.74 14.66 -8.20
N TYR A 71 12.75 14.06 -8.87
CA TYR A 71 12.32 12.69 -8.62
C TYR A 71 12.16 11.92 -9.93
N VAL A 72 12.16 10.59 -9.83
CA VAL A 72 11.82 9.70 -10.94
C VAL A 72 10.41 9.17 -10.73
N THR A 73 9.60 9.24 -11.78
CA THR A 73 8.29 8.63 -11.81
C THR A 73 8.36 7.31 -12.56
N VAL A 74 8.01 6.22 -11.89
CA VAL A 74 7.87 4.89 -12.48
C VAL A 74 6.40 4.57 -12.64
N GLN A 75 5.98 4.33 -13.87
CA GLN A 75 4.64 3.88 -14.20
C GLN A 75 4.66 2.39 -14.46
N GLY A 76 3.78 1.64 -13.80
CA GLY A 76 3.63 0.20 -14.00
C GLY A 76 2.18 -0.18 -14.17
N SER A 77 1.94 -1.37 -14.72
CA SER A 77 0.60 -1.89 -14.94
C SER A 77 0.47 -3.34 -14.50
N PHE A 78 -0.74 -3.68 -14.10
CA PHE A 78 -1.25 -5.01 -13.81
C PHE A 78 -2.31 -5.32 -14.87
N VAL A 79 -2.07 -6.32 -15.72
CA VAL A 79 -2.99 -6.69 -16.82
C VAL A 79 -4.32 -7.19 -16.26
N ASN A 80 -4.29 -7.88 -15.12
CA ASN A 80 -5.47 -8.29 -14.38
C ASN A 80 -5.19 -8.04 -12.89
N PRO A 81 -5.81 -7.04 -12.25
CA PRO A 81 -7.14 -6.46 -12.54
C PRO A 81 -7.22 -5.21 -13.47
N GLY A 82 -6.21 -4.92 -14.29
CA GLY A 82 -6.23 -3.70 -15.12
C GLY A 82 -5.92 -2.44 -14.31
N ILE A 83 -5.02 -2.55 -13.33
CA ILE A 83 -4.61 -1.46 -12.43
C ILE A 83 -3.32 -0.85 -12.93
N MET A 84 -3.20 0.47 -12.80
CA MET A 84 -1.95 1.19 -13.01
C MET A 84 -1.36 1.64 -11.68
N ILE A 85 -0.04 1.73 -11.62
CA ILE A 85 0.62 2.38 -10.50
C ILE A 85 1.47 3.53 -10.99
N ASN A 86 1.53 4.55 -10.17
CA ASN A 86 2.39 5.71 -10.37
C ASN A 86 3.25 5.87 -9.12
N ALA A 87 4.52 5.51 -9.24
CA ALA A 87 5.45 5.48 -8.13
C ALA A 87 6.48 6.61 -8.24
N THR A 88 6.56 7.44 -7.21
CA THR A 88 7.51 8.55 -7.12
C THR A 88 8.72 8.14 -6.28
N VAL A 89 9.88 8.11 -6.93
CA VAL A 89 11.19 7.78 -6.34
C VAL A 89 11.96 9.07 -6.12
N SER A 90 12.06 9.50 -4.86
CA SER A 90 12.76 10.74 -4.50
C SER A 90 14.21 10.51 -4.06
N ASP A 91 14.57 9.31 -3.59
CA ASP A 91 15.94 9.01 -3.15
C ASP A 91 16.89 8.92 -4.37
N PRO A 92 17.99 9.69 -4.44
CA PRO A 92 18.89 9.70 -5.60
C PRO A 92 19.52 8.35 -5.94
N THR A 93 19.74 7.47 -4.95
CA THR A 93 20.30 6.13 -5.17
C THR A 93 19.25 5.23 -5.80
N GLU A 94 18.01 5.30 -5.32
CA GLU A 94 16.89 4.55 -5.87
C GLU A 94 16.46 5.09 -7.24
N GLN A 95 16.61 6.40 -7.49
CA GLN A 95 16.35 7.00 -8.80
C GLN A 95 17.20 6.37 -9.92
N GLN A 96 18.48 6.06 -9.64
CA GLN A 96 19.33 5.39 -10.63
C GLN A 96 18.82 3.98 -10.94
N LYS A 97 18.36 3.24 -9.93
CA LYS A 97 17.76 1.91 -10.11
C LYS A 97 16.44 2.00 -10.89
N ALA A 98 15.62 3.00 -10.59
CA ALA A 98 14.37 3.27 -11.29
C ALA A 98 14.59 3.58 -12.77
N LEU A 99 15.57 4.41 -13.11
CA LEU A 99 15.92 4.72 -14.50
C LEU A 99 16.55 3.52 -15.25
N ALA A 100 17.10 2.54 -14.53
CA ALA A 100 17.62 1.30 -15.11
C ALA A 100 16.52 0.26 -15.39
N LEU A 101 15.27 0.51 -14.97
CA LEU A 101 14.15 -0.39 -15.29
C LEU A 101 13.90 -0.41 -16.79
N LYS A 102 13.68 -1.61 -17.32
CA LYS A 102 13.35 -1.79 -18.73
C LYS A 102 11.84 -1.72 -18.93
N VAL A 103 11.42 -0.83 -19.83
CA VAL A 103 10.04 -0.76 -20.29
C VAL A 103 9.64 -2.11 -20.89
N GLY A 104 8.49 -2.65 -20.45
CA GLY A 104 8.01 -3.96 -20.86
C GLY A 104 8.35 -5.11 -19.91
N GLU A 105 9.32 -4.94 -19.01
CA GLU A 105 9.71 -5.98 -18.05
C GLU A 105 8.98 -5.78 -16.70
N PRO A 106 8.81 -6.86 -15.90
CA PRO A 106 8.27 -6.77 -14.56
C PRO A 106 9.28 -6.12 -13.60
N ALA A 107 8.78 -5.47 -12.56
CA ALA A 107 9.61 -4.85 -11.52
C ALA A 107 8.92 -4.94 -10.15
N ILE A 108 9.70 -4.93 -9.08
CA ILE A 108 9.16 -4.86 -7.72
C ILE A 108 9.37 -3.44 -7.19
N ILE A 109 8.27 -2.79 -6.82
CA ILE A 109 8.25 -1.44 -6.29
C ILE A 109 7.74 -1.50 -4.86
N GLU A 110 8.52 -0.97 -3.94
CA GLU A 110 8.13 -0.82 -2.53
C GLU A 110 8.04 0.66 -2.21
N GLY A 111 6.98 1.08 -1.54
CA GLY A 111 6.82 2.47 -1.16
C GLY A 111 5.53 2.69 -0.38
N GLU A 112 5.25 3.92 -0.01
CA GLU A 112 4.08 4.29 0.76
C GLU A 112 2.91 4.59 -0.18
N VAL A 113 1.71 4.11 0.12
CA VAL A 113 0.52 4.48 -0.65
C VAL A 113 0.19 5.95 -0.38
N GLY A 114 0.22 6.75 -1.43
CA GLY A 114 -0.25 8.13 -1.41
C GLY A 114 -1.73 8.20 -1.08
N GLY A 115 -2.15 9.28 -0.41
CA GLY A 115 -3.56 9.51 -0.12
C GLY A 115 -4.44 9.56 -1.39
N ALA A 116 -5.75 9.48 -1.21
CA ALA A 116 -6.70 9.53 -2.32
C ALA A 116 -6.56 10.85 -3.12
N PHE A 117 -5.94 10.78 -4.29
CA PHE A 117 -6.03 11.84 -5.28
C PHE A 117 -7.42 11.75 -5.93
N GLY A 118 -8.10 12.90 -6.07
CA GLY A 118 -9.54 13.00 -6.32
C GLY A 118 -10.06 12.04 -7.40
N GLU A 119 -11.28 11.51 -7.19
CA GLU A 119 -12.00 10.50 -7.98
C GLU A 119 -11.49 10.30 -9.42
N THR A 120 -10.41 9.54 -9.59
CA THR A 120 -9.95 9.13 -10.91
C THR A 120 -10.85 7.99 -11.36
N ARG A 121 -12.00 8.34 -11.96
CA ARG A 121 -13.08 7.41 -12.32
C ARG A 121 -12.58 6.06 -12.85
N GLY A 122 -12.62 5.04 -12.00
CA GLY A 122 -12.57 3.62 -12.37
C GLY A 122 -11.32 3.15 -13.13
N MET A 123 -10.23 3.90 -13.12
CA MET A 123 -9.00 3.48 -13.80
C MET A 123 -8.12 2.58 -12.93
N GLY A 124 -8.40 2.52 -11.61
CA GLY A 124 -7.65 1.68 -10.68
C GLY A 124 -6.20 2.16 -10.63
N VAL A 125 -5.98 3.41 -10.22
CA VAL A 125 -4.63 3.98 -10.11
C VAL A 125 -4.17 3.95 -8.66
N ILE A 126 -2.99 3.39 -8.41
CA ILE A 126 -2.34 3.42 -7.10
C ILE A 126 -1.18 4.41 -7.16
N PHE A 127 -1.24 5.43 -6.31
CA PHE A 127 -0.12 6.35 -6.13
C PHE A 127 0.79 5.80 -5.05
N ILE A 128 2.07 5.63 -5.37
CA ILE A 128 3.09 5.23 -4.41
C ILE A 128 4.08 6.39 -4.24
N THR A 129 4.17 6.94 -3.05
CA THR A 129 5.17 7.95 -2.67
C THR A 129 6.37 7.29 -2.01
N SER A 130 7.50 8.00 -1.98
CA SER A 130 8.74 7.50 -1.36
C SER A 130 9.12 6.09 -1.83
N ALA A 131 8.92 5.82 -3.11
CA ALA A 131 9.11 4.51 -3.71
C ALA A 131 10.59 4.18 -3.85
N LYS A 132 10.91 2.89 -3.80
CA LYS A 132 12.22 2.31 -4.10
C LYS A 132 12.06 1.05 -4.96
N VAL A 133 13.10 0.75 -5.72
CA VAL A 133 13.10 -0.40 -6.64
C VAL A 133 13.81 -1.56 -5.96
N VAL A 134 13.07 -2.64 -5.73
CA VAL A 134 13.60 -3.86 -5.13
C VAL A 134 13.98 -4.81 -6.26
N THR A 135 15.25 -5.17 -6.34
CA THR A 135 15.72 -6.23 -7.23
C THR A 135 15.53 -7.58 -6.54
N GLU A 136 15.15 -8.60 -7.30
CA GLU A 136 15.12 -9.99 -6.82
C GLU A 136 16.55 -10.52 -6.61
#